data_AF-A0A2V7TSW6-F1
#
_entry.id   AF-A0A2V7TSW6-F1
#
_cell.length_a   1.000
_cell.length_b   1.000
_cell.length_c   1.000
_cell.angle_alpha   90.00
_cell.angle_beta   90.00
_cell.angle_gamma   90.00
#
_symmetry.space_group_name_H-M   'P 1'
#
loop_
_entity.id
_entity.type
_entity.pdbx_description
1 polymer ?
#
loop_
_entity_poly.entity_id
_entity_poly.type
_entity_poly.pdbx_seq_one_letter_code
_entity_poly.pdbx_strand_id
1 'polypeptide(L)'
;SRSALTCPECHRALWELKDGDLLNFRCHIGHAFSPDALINGHSKDLEATLWAAIRGFEETAMIAERIADRSLAAGKDVMRDKFVARSQAAHEHAQKLRQLIDSLPVTAD
;
A
#
# COMPACT_ATOMS: atom_id res chain seq x y z
N SER A 1 15.47 -24.54 2.36
CA SER A 1 15.12 -24.55 0.91
C SER A 1 14.59 -23.18 0.51
N ARG A 2 14.50 -22.84 -0.79
CA ARG A 2 13.86 -21.58 -1.22
C ARG A 2 12.36 -21.62 -0.91
N SER A 3 11.82 -20.55 -0.35
CA SER A 3 10.40 -20.39 -0.04
C SER A 3 9.68 -19.60 -1.14
N ALA A 4 8.35 -19.71 -1.20
CA ALA A 4 7.48 -18.86 -2.02
C ALA A 4 7.16 -17.51 -1.35
N LEU A 5 7.62 -17.30 -0.11
CA LEU A 5 7.42 -16.07 0.65
C LEU A 5 8.44 -14.98 0.27
N THR A 6 8.07 -13.72 0.48
CA THR A 6 8.91 -12.54 0.23
C THR A 6 9.26 -11.83 1.53
N CYS A 7 10.40 -11.16 1.58
CA CYS A 7 10.81 -10.39 2.73
C CYS A 7 9.95 -9.11 2.82
N PRO A 8 9.29 -8.81 3.95
CA PRO A 8 8.45 -7.62 4.09
C PRO A 8 9.25 -6.31 4.06
N GLU A 9 10.58 -6.36 4.23
CA GLU A 9 11.42 -5.15 4.24
C GLU A 9 12.08 -4.83 2.89
N CYS A 10 12.29 -5.84 2.04
CA CYS A 10 13.02 -5.65 0.78
C CYS A 10 12.37 -6.35 -0.42
N HIS A 11 11.23 -7.00 -0.22
CA HIS A 11 10.41 -7.69 -1.21
C HIS A 11 11.13 -8.75 -2.06
N ARG A 12 12.31 -9.22 -1.62
CA ARG A 12 13.03 -10.35 -2.25
C ARG A 12 12.58 -11.70 -1.68
N ALA A 13 12.75 -12.77 -2.45
CA ALA A 13 12.40 -14.12 -2.01
C ALA A 13 13.15 -14.53 -0.72
N LEU A 14 12.43 -15.22 0.17
CA LEU A 14 12.96 -15.78 1.40
C LEU A 14 13.46 -17.22 1.21
N TRP A 15 14.38 -17.60 2.09
CA TRP A 15 14.85 -18.95 2.27
C TRP A 15 14.32 -19.45 3.61
N GLU A 16 13.83 -20.67 3.61
CA GLU A 16 13.44 -21.39 4.81
C GLU A 16 14.65 -22.14 5.36
N LEU A 17 14.95 -21.89 6.63
CA LEU A 17 16.05 -22.44 7.39
C LEU A 17 15.46 -23.30 8.52
N LYS A 18 15.76 -24.59 8.51
CA LYS A 18 15.40 -25.52 9.59
C LYS A 18 16.66 -25.96 10.31
N ASP A 19 16.71 -25.71 11.62
CA ASP A 19 17.78 -26.18 12.50
C ASP A 19 17.14 -26.87 13.72
N GLY A 20 17.10 -28.21 13.68
CA GLY A 20 16.26 -28.99 14.60
C GLY A 20 14.78 -28.60 14.49
N ASP A 21 14.20 -28.19 15.61
CA ASP A 21 12.81 -27.74 15.71
C ASP A 21 12.62 -26.23 15.40
N LEU A 22 13.72 -25.49 15.18
CA LEU A 22 13.67 -24.06 14.90
C LEU A 22 13.44 -23.82 13.40
N LEU A 23 12.32 -23.17 13.09
CA LEU A 23 12.00 -22.66 11.77
C LEU A 23 12.36 -21.16 11.71
N ASN A 24 13.23 -20.78 10.79
CA ASN A 24 13.57 -19.38 10.53
C ASN A 24 13.51 -19.06 9.04
N PHE A 25 13.35 -17.79 8.73
CA PHE A 25 13.35 -17.27 7.37
C PHE A 25 14.48 -16.27 7.21
N ARG A 26 15.18 -16.29 6.06
CA ARG A 26 16.21 -15.30 5.75
C ARG A 26 16.11 -14.82 4.30
N CYS A 27 16.24 -13.52 4.07
CA CYS A 27 16.25 -12.94 2.73
C CYS A 27 17.67 -12.92 2.14
N HIS A 28 17.80 -12.69 0.84
CA HIS A 28 19.08 -12.69 0.15
C HIS A 28 20.07 -11.63 0.67
N ILE A 29 19.57 -10.53 1.23
CA ILE A 29 20.40 -9.41 1.73
C ILE A 29 20.62 -9.44 3.25
N GLY A 30 20.09 -10.45 3.96
CA GLY A 30 20.45 -10.73 5.35
C GLY A 30 19.35 -10.56 6.41
N HIS A 31 18.18 -9.99 6.11
CA HIS A 31 17.08 -9.92 7.07
C HIS A 31 16.62 -11.32 7.47
N ALA A 32 16.40 -11.52 8.77
CA ALA A 32 16.04 -12.81 9.33
C ALA A 32 14.82 -12.70 10.25
N PHE A 33 13.95 -13.70 10.21
CA PHE A 33 12.67 -13.68 10.90
C PHE A 33 12.37 -15.06 11.50
N SER A 34 11.81 -15.08 12.71
CA SER A 34 11.00 -16.21 13.17
C SER A 34 9.65 -16.22 12.41
N PRO A 35 8.84 -17.27 12.49
CA PRO A 35 7.53 -17.31 11.83
C PRO A 35 6.61 -16.16 12.27
N ASP A 36 6.50 -15.91 13.58
CA ASP A 36 5.67 -14.83 14.12
C ASP A 36 6.20 -13.44 13.71
N ALA A 37 7.52 -13.25 13.73
CA ALA A 37 8.13 -12.01 13.29
C ALA A 37 7.89 -11.75 11.80
N LEU A 38 7.87 -12.80 10.97
CA LEU A 38 7.58 -12.69 9.54
C LEU A 38 6.12 -12.31 9.28
N ILE A 39 5.17 -12.94 9.99
CA ILE A 39 3.74 -12.61 9.91
C ILE A 39 3.52 -11.14 10.31
N ASN A 40 4.06 -10.72 11.45
CA ASN A 40 3.95 -9.34 11.92
C ASN A 40 4.63 -8.34 10.96
N GLY A 41 5.76 -8.73 10.36
CA GLY A 41 6.43 -7.95 9.34
C GLY A 41 5.55 -7.74 8.11
N HIS A 42 4.89 -8.78 7.61
CA HIS A 42 3.95 -8.68 6.49
C HIS A 42 2.71 -7.83 6.82
N SER A 43 2.17 -7.93 8.04
CA SER A 43 1.04 -7.09 8.45
C SER A 43 1.41 -5.61 8.44
N LYS A 44 2.58 -5.26 8.99
CA LYS A 44 3.08 -3.87 8.98
C LYS A 44 3.37 -3.35 7.57
N ASP A 45 3.97 -4.19 6.72
CA ASP A 45 4.25 -3.86 5.32
C ASP A 45 2.94 -3.61 4.54
N LEU A 46 1.94 -4.46 4.75
CA LEU A 46 0.61 -4.29 4.17
C LEU A 46 -0.04 -2.99 4.62
N GLU A 47 -0.01 -2.68 5.92
CA GLU A 47 -0.56 -1.42 6.45
C GLU A 47 0.13 -0.21 5.81
N ALA A 48 1.46 -0.19 5.78
CA ALA A 48 2.24 0.88 5.17
C ALA A 48 1.91 1.04 3.67
N THR A 49 1.72 -0.06 2.96
CA THR A 49 1.33 -0.07 1.53
C THR A 49 -0.07 0.51 1.33
N LEU A 50 -1.04 0.16 2.16
CA LEU A 50 -2.40 0.71 2.09
C LEU A 50 -2.39 2.22 2.39
N TRP A 51 -1.65 2.66 3.40
CA TRP A 51 -1.46 4.09 3.67
C TRP A 51 -0.79 4.83 2.51
N ALA A 52 0.18 4.21 1.83
CA ALA A 52 0.80 4.79 0.63
C ALA A 52 -0.21 4.90 -0.53
N ALA A 53 -1.07 3.90 -0.71
CA ALA A 53 -2.13 3.94 -1.73
C ALA A 53 -3.14 5.06 -1.45
N ILE A 54 -3.57 5.24 -0.20
CA ILE A 54 -4.45 6.35 0.22
C ILE A 54 -3.81 7.70 -0.15
N ARG A 55 -2.56 7.93 0.25
CA ARG A 55 -1.83 9.15 -0.10
C ARG A 55 -1.77 9.38 -1.60
N GLY A 56 -1.49 8.33 -2.39
CA GLY A 56 -1.45 8.43 -3.85
C GLY A 56 -2.79 8.84 -4.47
N PHE A 57 -3.92 8.36 -3.92
CA PHE A 57 -5.24 8.79 -4.34
C PHE A 57 -5.55 10.24 -3.93
N GLU A 58 -5.24 10.63 -2.70
CA GLU A 58 -5.42 12.01 -2.22
C GLU A 58 -4.61 13.01 -3.06
N GLU A 59 -3.35 12.70 -3.35
CA GLU A 59 -2.49 13.51 -4.22
C GLU A 59 -3.04 13.59 -5.65
N THR A 60 -3.58 12.47 -6.18
CA THR A 60 -4.24 12.45 -7.49
C THR A 60 -5.47 13.36 -7.51
N ALA A 61 -6.26 13.37 -6.44
CA ALA A 61 -7.43 14.23 -6.32
C ALA A 61 -7.03 15.71 -6.30
N MET A 62 -6.04 16.07 -5.50
CA MET A 62 -5.49 17.43 -5.43
C MET A 62 -4.95 17.92 -6.79
N ILE A 63 -4.25 17.06 -7.53
CA ILE A 63 -3.75 17.39 -8.86
C ILE A 63 -4.92 17.59 -9.84
N ALA A 64 -5.91 16.71 -9.79
CA ALA A 64 -7.08 16.78 -10.66
C ALA A 64 -7.91 18.06 -10.42
N GLU A 65 -8.13 18.44 -9.16
CA GLU A 65 -8.77 19.71 -8.77
C GLU A 65 -8.04 20.91 -9.36
N ARG A 66 -6.72 21.00 -9.19
CA ARG A 66 -5.90 22.10 -9.76
C ARG A 66 -6.03 22.20 -11.28
N ILE A 67 -6.16 21.07 -11.98
CA ILE A 67 -6.35 21.07 -13.44
C ILE A 67 -7.78 21.47 -13.80
N ALA A 68 -8.78 21.04 -13.04
CA ALA A 68 -10.17 21.44 -13.23
C ALA A 68 -10.34 22.96 -13.07
N ASP A 69 -9.76 23.55 -12.03
CA ASP A 69 -9.79 25.01 -11.77
C ASP A 69 -9.14 25.80 -12.91
N ARG A 70 -7.97 25.35 -13.38
CA ARG A 70 -7.30 25.97 -14.53
C ARG A 70 -8.13 25.83 -15.82
N SER A 71 -8.81 24.70 -15.99
CA SER A 71 -9.65 24.45 -17.17
C SER A 71 -10.89 25.33 -17.15
N LEU A 72 -11.49 25.54 -15.98
CA LEU A 72 -12.59 26.49 -15.78
C LEU A 72 -12.16 27.92 -16.13
N ALA A 73 -11.02 28.38 -15.61
CA ALA A 73 -10.47 29.70 -15.92
C ALA A 73 -10.16 29.89 -17.42
N ALA A 74 -9.88 28.81 -18.14
CA ALA A 74 -9.62 28.82 -19.58
C ALA A 74 -10.86 28.55 -20.46
N GLY A 75 -12.06 28.44 -19.88
CA GLY A 75 -13.30 28.16 -20.63
C GLY A 75 -13.34 26.76 -21.26
N LYS A 76 -12.60 25.80 -20.71
CA LYS A 76 -12.49 24.42 -21.23
C LYS A 76 -13.38 23.47 -20.43
N ASP A 77 -14.69 23.60 -20.57
CA ASP A 77 -15.68 22.89 -19.75
C ASP A 77 -15.55 21.36 -19.80
N VAL A 78 -15.36 20.78 -20.99
CA VAL A 78 -15.18 19.31 -21.13
C VAL A 78 -13.96 18.82 -20.35
N MET A 79 -12.87 19.60 -20.34
CA MET A 79 -11.66 19.23 -19.62
C MET A 79 -11.85 19.40 -18.11
N ARG A 80 -12.53 20.48 -17.69
CA ARG A 80 -12.93 20.67 -16.29
C ARG A 80 -13.70 19.47 -15.79
N ASP A 81 -14.78 19.09 -16.48
CA ASP A 81 -15.68 18.02 -16.04
C ASP A 81 -14.96 16.67 -15.92
N LYS A 82 -14.07 16.38 -16.88
CA LYS A 82 -13.23 15.19 -16.83
C LYS A 82 -12.36 15.15 -15.57
N PHE A 83 -11.74 16.27 -15.19
CA PHE A 83 -10.85 16.32 -14.04
C PHE A 83 -11.60 16.44 -12.71
N VAL A 84 -12.79 17.06 -12.69
CA VAL A 84 -13.71 17.00 -11.53
C VAL A 84 -14.09 15.55 -11.24
N ALA A 85 -14.54 14.81 -12.24
CA ALA A 85 -14.90 13.39 -12.08
C ALA A 85 -13.69 12.55 -11.61
N ARG A 86 -12.49 12.86 -12.10
CA ARG A 86 -11.26 12.18 -11.66
C ARG A 86 -10.92 12.48 -10.20
N SER A 87 -11.09 13.73 -9.73
CA SER A 87 -10.88 14.06 -8.32
C SER A 87 -11.85 13.29 -7.43
N GLN A 88 -13.14 13.31 -7.77
CA GLN A 88 -14.19 12.61 -7.03
C GLN A 88 -13.90 11.12 -6.91
N ALA A 89 -13.58 10.46 -8.02
CA ALA A 89 -13.25 9.03 -8.02
C ALA A 89 -12.01 8.71 -7.15
N ALA A 90 -10.99 9.59 -7.16
CA ALA A 90 -9.80 9.41 -6.34
C ALA A 90 -10.12 9.56 -4.85
N HIS A 91 -10.90 10.57 -4.45
CA HIS A 91 -11.38 10.72 -3.07
C HIS A 91 -12.20 9.52 -2.61
N GLU A 92 -13.12 9.02 -3.45
CA GLU A 92 -13.92 7.83 -3.14
C GLU A 92 -13.04 6.59 -2.91
N HIS A 93 -12.00 6.39 -3.72
CA HIS A 93 -11.07 5.28 -3.53
C HIS A 93 -10.26 5.41 -2.25
N ALA A 94 -9.76 6.61 -1.93
CA ALA A 94 -9.06 6.87 -0.67
C ALA A 94 -9.96 6.57 0.54
N GLN A 95 -11.23 7.01 0.50
CA GLN A 95 -12.20 6.74 1.57
C GLN A 95 -12.50 5.24 1.74
N LYS A 96 -12.70 4.50 0.64
CA LYS A 96 -12.92 3.05 0.70
C LYS A 96 -11.72 2.32 1.32
N LEU A 97 -10.49 2.72 0.98
CA LEU A 97 -9.29 2.16 1.58
C LEU A 97 -9.16 2.51 3.06
N ARG A 98 -9.53 3.73 3.47
CA ARG A 98 -9.54 4.12 4.89
C ARG A 98 -10.49 3.24 5.70
N GLN A 99 -11.71 3.06 5.21
CA GLN A 99 -12.71 2.18 5.83
C GLN A 99 -12.22 0.73 5.92
N LEU A 100 -11.50 0.27 4.90
CA LEU A 100 -10.90 -1.06 4.93
C LEU A 100 -9.87 -1.18 6.05
N ILE A 101 -8.94 -0.23 6.17
CA ILE A 101 -7.93 -0.22 7.26
C ILE A 101 -8.61 -0.24 8.64
N ASP A 102 -9.63 0.60 8.86
CA ASP A 102 -10.34 0.68 10.14
C ASP A 102 -11.08 -0.63 10.49
N SER A 103 -11.40 -1.46 9.48
CA SER A 103 -12.11 -2.73 9.65
C SER A 103 -11.20 -3.96 9.78
N LEU A 104 -9.91 -3.83 9.47
CA LEU A 104 -8.98 -4.95 9.44
C LEU A 104 -8.24 -5.08 10.79
N PRO A 105 -8.08 -6.31 11.32
CA PRO A 105 -7.13 -6.58 12.39
C PRO A 105 -5.71 -6.64 11.79
N VAL A 106 -5.18 -5.49 11.34
CA VAL A 106 -3.81 -5.42 10.80
C VAL A 106 -2.78 -5.42 11.93
N THR A 107 -3.19 -5.09 13.15
CA THR A 107 -2.36 -5.22 14.34
C THR A 107 -2.58 -6.58 14.98
N ALA A 108 -1.51 -7.39 15.04
CA ALA A 108 -1.41 -8.45 16.02
C ALA A 108 -1.20 -7.78 17.39
N ASP A 109 -2.29 -7.55 18.11
CA ASP A 109 -2.28 -7.52 19.57
C ASP A 109 -2.58 -8.93 20.09
#